data_AF-A0A158GUZ4-F1
#
_entry.id   AF-A0A158GUZ4-F1
#
_cell.length_a   1.000
_cell.length_b   1.000
_cell.length_c   1.000
_cell.angle_alpha   90.00
_cell.angle_beta   90.00
_cell.angle_gamma   90.00
#
_symmetry.space_group_name_H-M   'P 1'
#
loop_
_entity.id
_entity.type
_entity.pdbx_description
1 polymer ?
#
loop_
_entity_poly.entity_id
_entity_poly.type
_entity_poly.pdbx_seq_one_letter_code
_entity_poly.pdbx_strand_id
1 'polypeptide(L)'
;MNGVQGLETRADTGREKVGLALLLTFIEIVVFFGFISLAIISPAMLGAPISNGSAITVAFGYGLVILVVSVLLTGMYVLAENRNEA
;
A
#
# COMPACT_ATOMS: atom_id res chain seq x y z
N MET A 1 -12.76 -30.29 33.24
CA MET A 1 -13.65 -29.71 32.22
C MET A 1 -13.06 -28.38 31.73
N ASN A 2 -11.79 -28.39 31.25
CA ASN A 2 -10.98 -27.17 31.07
C ASN A 2 -10.54 -26.93 29.61
N GLY A 3 -11.02 -27.73 28.65
CA GLY A 3 -10.56 -27.67 27.25
C GLY A 3 -11.28 -26.63 26.37
N VAL A 4 -12.45 -26.13 26.80
CA VAL A 4 -13.28 -25.21 26.00
C VAL A 4 -12.99 -23.72 26.27
N GLN A 5 -12.48 -23.39 27.47
CA GLN A 5 -12.16 -21.99 27.85
C GLN A 5 -11.01 -21.39 27.03
N GLY A 6 -10.13 -22.22 26.46
CA GLY A 6 -9.03 -21.78 25.60
C GLY A 6 -9.47 -21.34 24.20
N LEU A 7 -10.66 -21.72 23.74
CA LEU A 7 -11.18 -21.38 22.40
C LEU A 7 -12.01 -20.10 22.42
N GLU A 8 -12.70 -19.81 23.53
CA GLU A 8 -13.50 -18.58 23.68
C GLU A 8 -12.62 -17.34 23.95
N THR A 9 -11.50 -17.49 24.65
CA THR A 9 -10.60 -16.38 25.02
C THR A 9 -9.88 -15.75 23.81
N ARG A 10 -9.74 -16.46 22.68
CA ARG A 10 -9.04 -15.96 21.49
C ARG A 10 -9.94 -15.18 20.51
N ALA A 11 -11.25 -15.22 20.69
CA ALA A 11 -12.19 -14.66 19.71
C ALA A 11 -12.31 -13.13 19.78
N ASP A 12 -11.91 -12.49 20.89
CA ASP A 12 -12.22 -11.07 21.15
C ASP A 12 -11.04 -10.11 20.91
N THR A 13 -9.86 -10.60 20.55
CA THR A 13 -8.64 -9.76 20.37
C THR A 13 -8.40 -9.31 18.91
N GLY A 14 -9.29 -9.68 17.97
CA GLY A 14 -9.00 -9.56 16.52
C GLY A 14 -9.36 -8.24 15.84
N ARG A 15 -10.02 -7.28 16.51
CA ARG A 15 -10.61 -6.10 15.84
C ARG A 15 -9.73 -4.85 15.80
N GLU A 16 -8.61 -4.82 16.51
CA GLU A 16 -7.89 -3.56 16.75
C GLU A 16 -6.93 -3.14 15.62
N LYS A 17 -6.54 -4.04 14.71
CA LYS A 17 -5.50 -3.76 13.69
C LYS A 17 -5.97 -3.78 12.24
N VAL A 18 -7.21 -4.22 12.00
CA VAL A 18 -7.78 -4.32 10.64
C VAL A 18 -7.88 -2.93 9.99
N GLY A 19 -8.20 -1.88 10.76
CA GLY A 19 -8.37 -0.53 10.23
C GLY A 19 -7.10 0.05 9.60
N LEU A 20 -5.94 -0.09 10.26
CA LEU A 20 -4.66 0.39 9.71
C LEU A 20 -4.27 -0.41 8.46
N ALA A 21 -4.33 -1.74 8.52
CA ALA A 21 -3.99 -2.59 7.38
C ALA A 21 -4.88 -2.28 6.16
N LEU A 22 -6.18 -2.05 6.37
CA LEU A 22 -7.10 -1.63 5.31
C LEU A 22 -6.79 -0.25 4.76
N LEU A 23 -6.43 0.72 5.61
CA LEU A 23 -6.03 2.06 5.15
C LEU A 23 -4.78 2.00 4.27
N LEU A 24 -3.74 1.27 4.72
CA LEU A 24 -2.50 1.13 3.95
C LEU A 24 -2.76 0.41 2.61
N THR A 25 -3.58 -0.64 2.63
CA THR A 25 -4.01 -1.35 1.42
C THR A 25 -4.78 -0.44 0.48
N PHE A 26 -5.68 0.39 1.01
CA PHE A 26 -6.46 1.33 0.21
C PHE A 26 -5.55 2.35 -0.50
N ILE A 27 -4.53 2.88 0.18
CA ILE A 27 -3.56 3.79 -0.43
C ILE A 27 -2.80 3.07 -1.56
N GLU A 28 -2.33 1.85 -1.33
CA GLU A 28 -1.63 1.06 -2.35
C GLU A 28 -2.52 0.82 -3.57
N ILE A 29 -3.80 0.48 -3.37
CA ILE A 29 -4.78 0.31 -4.45
C ILE A 29 -4.91 1.61 -5.25
N VAL A 30 -5.10 2.75 -4.60
CA VAL A 30 -5.29 4.04 -5.29
C VAL A 30 -4.07 4.37 -6.16
N VAL A 31 -2.86 4.22 -5.63
CA VAL A 31 -1.62 4.58 -6.33
C VAL A 31 -1.35 3.59 -7.48
N PHE A 32 -1.52 2.29 -7.25
CA PHE A 32 -1.23 1.26 -8.24
C PHE A 32 -2.29 1.20 -9.35
N PHE A 33 -3.58 1.17 -8.99
CA PHE A 33 -4.65 1.15 -9.98
C PHE A 33 -4.85 2.51 -10.64
N GLY A 34 -4.43 3.62 -10.02
CA GLY A 34 -4.36 4.93 -10.67
C GLY A 34 -3.39 4.92 -11.86
N PHE A 35 -2.20 4.34 -11.67
CA PHE A 35 -1.23 4.16 -12.75
C PHE A 35 -1.78 3.28 -13.89
N ILE A 36 -2.35 2.13 -13.56
CA ILE A 36 -2.94 1.20 -14.54
C ILE A 36 -4.08 1.89 -15.31
N SER A 37 -4.94 2.62 -14.60
CA SER A 37 -6.05 3.35 -15.21
C SER A 37 -5.56 4.41 -16.18
N LEU A 38 -4.52 5.18 -15.83
CA LEU A 38 -3.88 6.13 -16.74
C LEU A 38 -3.28 5.43 -17.97
N ALA A 39 -2.69 4.25 -17.81
CA ALA A 39 -2.13 3.48 -18.91
C ALA A 39 -3.20 3.04 -19.92
N ILE A 40 -4.40 2.75 -19.45
CA ILE A 40 -5.53 2.33 -20.30
C ILE A 40 -6.19 3.55 -20.97
N ILE A 41 -6.42 4.62 -20.21
CA ILE A 41 -7.18 5.79 -20.68
C ILE A 41 -6.31 6.72 -21.54
N SER A 42 -5.06 6.94 -21.15
CA SER A 42 -4.16 7.91 -21.79
C SER A 42 -2.69 7.44 -21.80
N PRO A 43 -2.35 6.39 -22.57
CA PRO A 43 -0.99 5.89 -22.66
C PRO A 43 0.01 6.95 -23.16
N ALA A 44 -0.46 7.92 -23.97
CA ALA A 44 0.36 9.01 -24.46
C ALA A 44 0.91 9.91 -23.33
N MET A 45 0.14 10.14 -22.26
CA MET A 45 0.61 10.93 -21.12
C MET A 45 1.74 10.21 -20.37
N LEU A 46 1.65 8.90 -20.21
CA LEU A 46 2.70 8.10 -19.57
C LEU A 46 3.97 8.02 -20.44
N GLY A 47 3.82 7.98 -21.76
CA GLY A 47 4.94 7.99 -22.70
C GLY A 47 5.62 9.35 -22.88
N ALA A 48 4.99 10.45 -22.44
CA ALA A 48 5.55 11.78 -22.58
C ALA A 48 6.83 11.96 -21.74
N PRO A 49 7.82 12.73 -22.21
CA PRO A 49 8.98 13.08 -21.41
C PRO A 49 8.57 13.98 -20.24
N ILE A 50 9.21 13.81 -19.08
CA ILE A 50 8.90 14.59 -17.88
C ILE A 50 9.27 16.09 -18.00
N SER A 51 10.21 16.40 -18.88
CA SER A 51 10.63 17.75 -19.24
C SER A 51 11.21 17.79 -20.65
N ASN A 52 11.26 18.97 -21.26
CA ASN A 52 11.79 19.14 -22.61
C ASN A 52 13.25 18.62 -22.71
N GLY A 53 13.50 17.72 -23.67
CA GLY A 53 14.80 17.10 -23.87
C GLY A 53 15.13 15.94 -22.91
N SER A 54 14.23 15.58 -22.00
CA SER A 54 14.44 14.45 -21.09
C SER A 54 14.21 13.11 -21.79
N ALA A 55 15.13 12.16 -21.55
CA ALA A 55 14.94 10.75 -21.90
C ALA A 55 14.03 10.00 -20.91
N ILE A 56 13.70 10.62 -19.77
CA ILE A 56 12.87 10.04 -18.72
C ILE A 56 11.41 10.35 -19.03
N THR A 57 10.59 9.29 -19.09
CA THR A 57 9.14 9.40 -19.30
C THR A 57 8.39 9.63 -18.00
N VAL A 58 7.19 10.18 -18.10
CA VAL A 58 6.25 10.31 -16.97
C VAL A 58 5.98 8.93 -16.35
N ALA A 59 5.86 7.87 -17.15
CA ALA A 59 5.69 6.50 -16.66
C ALA A 59 6.80 6.08 -15.70
N PHE A 60 8.05 6.37 -16.06
CA PHE A 60 9.20 6.02 -15.22
C PHE A 60 9.17 6.79 -13.89
N GLY A 61 8.91 8.10 -13.96
CA GLY A 61 8.76 8.93 -12.76
C GLY A 61 7.62 8.45 -11.86
N TYR A 62 6.47 8.12 -12.44
CA TYR A 62 5.32 7.58 -11.71
C TYR A 62 5.67 6.23 -11.06
N GLY A 63 6.32 5.33 -11.78
CA GLY A 63 6.78 4.04 -11.25
C GLY A 63 7.68 4.20 -10.03
N LEU A 64 8.58 5.20 -10.04
CA LEU A 64 9.42 5.51 -8.88
C LEU A 64 8.58 5.98 -7.68
N VAL A 65 7.55 6.80 -7.92
CA VAL A 65 6.61 7.22 -6.86
C VAL A 65 5.90 6.01 -6.25
N ILE A 66 5.41 5.08 -7.06
CA ILE A 66 4.79 3.83 -6.58
C ILE A 66 5.78 3.10 -5.66
N LEU A 67 7.00 2.83 -6.13
CA LEU A 67 8.01 2.11 -5.34
C LEU A 67 8.28 2.76 -3.98
N VAL A 68 8.48 4.08 -3.96
CA VAL A 68 8.74 4.81 -2.73
C VAL A 68 7.54 4.72 -1.79
N VAL A 69 6.33 4.93 -2.29
CA VAL A 69 5.11 4.82 -1.49
C VAL A 69 4.93 3.42 -0.93
N SER A 70 5.08 2.36 -1.73
CA SER A 70 4.93 0.97 -1.29
C SER A 70 5.93 0.61 -0.19
N VAL A 71 7.18 1.03 -0.31
CA VAL A 71 8.21 0.81 0.73
C VAL A 71 7.85 1.55 2.01
N LEU A 72 7.42 2.81 1.91
CA LEU A 72 7.03 3.60 3.09
C LEU A 72 5.80 3.01 3.78
N LEU A 73 4.77 2.61 3.04
CA LEU A 73 3.58 1.97 3.60
C LEU A 73 3.94 0.66 4.32
N THR A 74 4.82 -0.15 3.72
CA THR A 74 5.32 -1.38 4.35
C THR A 74 6.10 -1.09 5.62
N GLY A 75 7.00 -0.10 5.59
CA GLY A 75 7.76 0.31 6.77
C GLY A 75 6.87 0.83 7.90
N MET A 76 5.86 1.65 7.57
CA MET A 76 4.87 2.14 8.52
C MET A 76 4.05 1.00 9.12
N TYR A 77 3.63 0.02 8.31
CA TYR A 77 2.95 -1.17 8.79
C TYR A 77 3.79 -1.94 9.81
N VAL A 78 5.05 -2.24 9.46
CA VAL A 78 5.97 -2.97 10.33
C VAL A 78 6.24 -2.23 11.63
N LEU A 79 6.47 -0.91 11.57
CA LEU A 79 6.71 -0.09 12.76
C LEU A 79 5.47 -0.05 13.66
N ALA A 80 4.28 0.09 13.09
CA ALA A 80 3.03 0.09 13.84
C ALA A 80 2.79 -1.27 14.51
N GLU A 81 3.01 -2.37 13.79
CA GLU A 81 2.82 -3.71 14.34
C GLU A 81 3.81 -4.01 15.46
N ASN A 82 5.09 -3.69 15.25
CA ASN A 82 6.14 -3.91 16.24
C ASN A 82 5.97 -3.05 17.50
N ARG A 83 5.42 -1.83 17.39
CA ARG A 83 5.10 -0.98 18.56
C ARG A 83 3.95 -1.53 19.40
N ASN A 84 3.09 -2.35 18.82
CA ASN A 84 1.95 -2.94 19.51
C ASN A 84 2.32 -4.28 20.20
N GLU A 85 3.51 -4.82 19.92
CA GLU A 85 4.03 -6.04 20.56
C GLU A 85 4.99 -5.74 21.75
N ALA A 86 5.45 -4.50 21.90
CA ALA A 86 6.38 -4.04 22.93
C ALA A 86 5.66 -3.35 24.11
#